data_AF-A0A6B3EEV1-F1
#
_entry.id   AF-A0A6B3EEV1-F1
#
_cell.length_a   1.000
_cell.length_b   1.000
_cell.length_c   1.000
_cell.angle_alpha   90.00
_cell.angle_beta   90.00
_cell.angle_gamma   90.00
#
_symmetry.space_group_name_H-M   'P 1'
#
loop_
_entity.id
_entity.type
_entity.pdbx_description
1 polymer ?
#
loop_
_entity_poly.entity_id
_entity_poly.type
_entity_poly.pdbx_seq_one_letter_code
_entity_poly.pdbx_strand_id
1 'polypeptide(L)'
;MRASLSAVAPGTALRDGLERVLRGNTGGLIILGWDKTVESMCTGGFILDVEFSATRLRELCKLDGGIVLDKDLTKILRAGVQFVPDPTIPTEE
;
A
#
# COMPACT_ATOMS: atom_id res chain seq x y z
N MET A 1 -1.84 16.18 -2.97
CA MET A 1 -2.05 15.60 -4.32
C MET A 1 -0.78 15.52 -5.16
N ARG A 2 -0.01 16.62 -5.36
CA ARG A 2 1.25 16.57 -6.14
C ARG A 2 2.26 15.52 -5.66
N ALA A 3 2.49 15.41 -4.34
CA ALA A 3 3.41 14.41 -3.78
C ALA A 3 3.00 12.96 -4.09
N SER A 4 1.71 12.64 -4.01
CA SER A 4 1.17 11.32 -4.34
C SER A 4 1.32 10.99 -5.83
N LEU A 5 1.14 11.98 -6.71
CA LEU A 5 1.35 11.81 -8.16
C LEU A 5 2.83 11.63 -8.50
N SER A 6 3.72 12.36 -7.82
CA SER A 6 5.17 12.18 -7.96
C SER A 6 5.62 10.80 -7.48
N ALA A 7 5.03 10.27 -6.42
CA ALA A 7 5.32 8.93 -5.90
C ALA A 7 5.02 7.81 -6.90
N VAL A 8 4.02 7.98 -7.76
CA VAL A 8 3.63 6.99 -8.78
C VAL A 8 4.15 7.34 -10.18
N ALA A 9 5.04 8.33 -10.30
CA ALA A 9 5.60 8.75 -11.57
C ALA A 9 6.56 7.68 -12.15
N PRO A 10 6.68 7.59 -13.49
CA PRO A 10 7.66 6.72 -14.15
C PRO A 10 9.09 6.90 -13.61
N GLY A 11 9.80 5.78 -13.45
CA GLY A 11 11.17 5.75 -12.92
C GLY A 11 11.27 5.71 -11.39
N THR A 12 10.14 5.75 -10.67
CA THR A 12 10.12 5.51 -9.23
C THR A 12 10.02 4.02 -8.90
N ALA A 13 10.62 3.60 -7.80
CA ALA A 13 10.55 2.21 -7.34
C ALA A 13 9.11 1.76 -7.06
N LEU A 14 8.25 2.67 -6.56
CA LEU A 14 6.83 2.40 -6.38
C LEU A 14 6.15 2.14 -7.73
N ARG A 15 6.38 2.98 -8.74
CA ARG A 15 5.82 2.75 -10.07
C ARG A 15 6.27 1.42 -10.68
N ASP A 16 7.54 1.06 -10.55
CA ASP A 16 8.05 -0.23 -11.01
C ASP A 16 7.35 -1.41 -10.30
N GLY A 17 7.10 -1.28 -8.99
CA GLY A 17 6.34 -2.25 -8.21
C GLY A 17 4.90 -2.38 -8.70
N LEU A 18 4.20 -1.26 -8.92
CA LEU A 18 2.84 -1.22 -9.45
C LEU A 18 2.75 -1.84 -10.86
N GLU A 19 3.71 -1.55 -11.74
CA GLU A 19 3.75 -2.17 -13.07
C GLU A 19 3.94 -3.68 -13.00
N ARG A 20 4.76 -4.16 -12.07
CA ARG A 20 4.88 -5.61 -11.82
C ARG A 20 3.56 -6.17 -11.35
N VAL A 21 2.85 -5.54 -10.41
CA VAL A 21 1.54 -5.99 -9.91
C VAL A 21 0.55 -6.11 -11.06
N LEU A 22 0.39 -5.06 -11.87
CA LEU A 22 -0.50 -5.04 -13.03
C LEU A 22 -0.15 -6.12 -14.07
N ARG A 23 1.12 -6.31 -14.40
CA ARG A 23 1.57 -7.39 -15.30
C ARG A 23 1.30 -8.79 -14.75
N GLY A 24 1.14 -8.90 -13.44
CA GLY A 24 0.75 -10.13 -12.76
C GLY A 24 -0.74 -10.43 -12.80
N ASN A 25 -1.56 -9.54 -13.37
CA ASN A 25 -3.01 -9.57 -13.27
C ASN A 25 -3.50 -9.64 -11.81
N THR A 26 -2.74 -9.08 -10.87
CA THR A 26 -3.16 -8.91 -9.48
C THR A 26 -3.47 -7.44 -9.22
N GLY A 27 -4.40 -7.19 -8.30
CA GLY A 27 -4.67 -5.86 -7.76
C GLY A 27 -3.98 -5.66 -6.42
N GLY A 28 -4.32 -4.58 -5.74
CA GLY A 28 -3.92 -4.35 -4.35
C GLY A 28 -4.38 -2.99 -3.86
N LEU A 29 -4.75 -2.93 -2.58
CA LEU A 29 -5.04 -1.68 -1.90
C LEU A 29 -3.80 -1.26 -1.10
N ILE A 30 -3.19 -0.16 -1.49
CA ILE A 30 -1.91 0.31 -0.94
C ILE A 30 -2.13 1.66 -0.27
N ILE A 31 -1.91 1.73 1.04
CA ILE A 31 -1.89 2.98 1.82
C ILE A 31 -0.46 3.52 1.87
N LEU A 32 -0.31 4.81 1.61
CA LEU A 32 0.96 5.53 1.68
C LEU A 32 1.00 6.39 2.94
N GLY A 33 1.87 6.05 3.88
CA GLY A 33 1.97 6.69 5.18
C GLY A 33 1.29 5.90 6.29
N TRP A 34 1.77 6.14 7.50
CA TRP A 34 1.28 5.51 8.72
C TRP A 34 1.12 6.54 9.83
N ASP A 35 -0.09 6.66 10.35
CA ASP A 35 -0.43 7.47 11.50
C ASP A 35 -1.50 6.76 12.36
N LYS A 36 -1.94 7.41 13.43
CA LYS A 36 -2.96 6.84 14.33
C LYS A 36 -4.30 6.57 13.64
N THR A 37 -4.63 7.34 12.60
CA THR A 37 -5.87 7.17 11.84
C THR A 37 -5.79 5.88 11.03
N VAL A 38 -4.71 5.71 10.24
CA VAL A 38 -4.46 4.48 9.50
C VAL A 38 -4.40 3.28 10.44
N GLU A 39 -3.67 3.41 11.56
CA GLU A 39 -3.56 2.35 12.57
C GLU A 39 -4.92 1.93 13.12
N SER A 40 -5.80 2.88 13.46
CA SER A 40 -7.13 2.60 14.01
C SER A 40 -8.06 1.86 13.03
N MET A 41 -7.83 1.99 11.72
CA MET A 41 -8.62 1.33 10.67
C MET A 41 -8.03 -0.03 10.27
N CYS A 42 -6.82 -0.38 10.72
CA CYS A 42 -6.14 -1.62 10.34
C CYS A 42 -6.53 -2.79 11.25
N THR A 43 -7.04 -3.87 10.66
CA THR A 43 -7.32 -5.13 11.38
C THR A 43 -6.60 -6.30 10.69
N GLY A 44 -6.08 -7.23 11.49
CA GLY A 44 -5.37 -8.41 10.98
C GLY A 44 -4.04 -8.08 10.28
N GLY A 45 -3.62 -8.98 9.39
CA GLY A 45 -2.38 -8.87 8.63
C GLY A 45 -1.11 -9.10 9.45
N PHE A 46 0.03 -8.74 8.84
CA PHE A 46 1.37 -8.92 9.40
C PHE A 46 2.08 -7.58 9.53
N ILE A 47 2.76 -7.37 10.67
CA ILE A 47 3.73 -6.29 10.84
C ILE A 47 5.04 -6.77 10.22
N LEU A 48 5.57 -6.02 9.26
CA LEU A 48 6.78 -6.37 8.51
C LEU A 48 7.95 -5.46 8.89
N ASP A 49 7.77 -4.14 8.83
CA ASP A 49 8.83 -3.13 8.99
C ASP A 49 10.12 -3.50 8.23
N VAL A 50 9.97 -3.71 6.92
CA VAL A 50 11.07 -4.11 6.03
C VAL A 50 11.27 -3.07 4.94
N GLU A 51 12.49 -2.96 4.41
CA GLU A 51 12.81 -2.06 3.30
C GLU A 51 11.85 -2.20 2.10
N PHE A 52 11.68 -1.16 1.33
CA PHE A 52 10.88 -1.22 0.13
C PHE A 52 11.68 -1.87 -1.01
N SER A 53 11.04 -2.76 -1.76
CA SER A 53 11.50 -3.11 -3.10
C SER A 53 10.32 -3.43 -4.01
N ALA A 54 10.44 -3.10 -5.29
CA ALA A 54 9.40 -3.39 -6.29
C ALA A 54 9.03 -4.88 -6.34
N THR A 55 10.02 -5.76 -6.20
CA THR A 55 9.81 -7.20 -6.13
C THR A 55 9.03 -7.58 -4.88
N ARG A 56 9.38 -7.04 -3.71
CA ARG A 56 8.69 -7.36 -2.46
C ARG A 56 7.24 -6.87 -2.49
N LEU A 57 7.00 -5.67 -3.00
CA LEU A 57 5.64 -5.17 -3.20
C LEU A 57 4.82 -6.12 -4.08
N ARG A 58 5.37 -6.52 -5.25
CA ARG A 58 4.72 -7.48 -6.14
C ARG A 58 4.38 -8.79 -5.43
N GLU A 59 5.30 -9.32 -4.64
CA GLU A 59 5.12 -10.59 -3.96
C GLU A 59 4.02 -10.51 -2.89
N LEU A 60 3.97 -9.42 -2.13
CA LEU A 60 2.96 -9.17 -1.11
C LEU A 60 1.58 -8.89 -1.70
N CYS A 61 1.50 -8.24 -2.87
CA CYS A 61 0.23 -8.03 -3.59
C CYS A 61 -0.42 -9.32 -4.12
N LYS A 62 0.20 -10.49 -3.96
CA LYS A 62 -0.46 -11.78 -4.20
C LYS A 62 -1.33 -12.22 -3.02
N LEU A 63 -1.16 -11.62 -1.85
CA LEU A 63 -1.96 -11.89 -0.67
C LEU A 63 -3.27 -11.10 -0.75
N ASP A 64 -4.32 -11.62 -0.11
CA ASP A 64 -5.55 -10.87 0.10
C ASP A 64 -5.34 -9.71 1.08
N GLY A 65 -6.14 -8.66 0.93
CA GLY A 65 -6.09 -7.46 1.78
C GLY A 65 -5.15 -6.38 1.25
N GLY A 66 -4.69 -5.55 2.17
CA GLY A 66 -3.99 -4.31 1.89
C GLY A 66 -2.54 -4.27 2.37
N ILE A 67 -1.80 -3.33 1.82
CA ILE A 67 -0.39 -3.06 2.15
C ILE A 67 -0.28 -1.62 2.66
N VAL A 68 0.56 -1.42 3.67
CA VAL A 68 0.89 -0.10 4.21
C VAL A 68 2.37 0.18 3.96
N LEU A 69 2.66 1.29 3.29
CA LEU A 69 4.01 1.83 3.14
C LEU A 69 4.22 2.99 4.12
N ASP A 70 5.46 3.27 4.48
CA ASP A 70 5.80 4.50 5.18
C ASP A 70 5.62 5.73 4.27
N LYS A 71 5.71 6.92 4.86
CA LYS A 71 5.47 8.17 4.13
C LYS A 71 6.53 8.45 3.06
N ASP A 72 7.76 8.00 3.30
CA ASP A 72 8.91 8.24 2.43
C ASP A 72 9.10 7.13 1.37
N LEU A 73 8.21 6.12 1.36
CA LEU A 73 8.24 4.97 0.44
C LEU A 73 9.53 4.16 0.53
N THR A 74 10.16 4.17 1.70
CA THR A 74 11.38 3.44 2.01
C THR A 74 11.10 2.10 2.65
N LYS A 75 9.91 1.89 3.21
CA LYS A 75 9.55 0.67 3.94
C LYS A 75 8.14 0.18 3.65
N ILE A 76 7.99 -1.14 3.72
CA ILE A 76 6.71 -1.83 3.83
C ILE A 76 6.48 -2.13 5.30
N LEU A 77 5.49 -1.45 5.89
CA LEU A 77 5.21 -1.53 7.32
C LEU A 77 4.31 -2.73 7.63
N ARG A 78 3.27 -2.96 6.80
CA ARG A 78 2.30 -4.03 6.99
C ARG A 78 1.81 -4.60 5.66
N ALA A 79 1.37 -5.85 5.67
CA ALA A 79 0.74 -6.52 4.53
C ALA A 79 -0.38 -7.47 4.98
N GLY A 80 -1.31 -7.76 4.07
CA GLY A 80 -2.47 -8.60 4.36
C GLY A 80 -3.48 -7.96 5.32
N VAL A 81 -3.51 -6.62 5.35
CA VAL A 81 -4.32 -5.85 6.30
C VAL A 81 -5.74 -5.69 5.77
N GLN A 82 -6.74 -5.89 6.61
CA GLN A 82 -8.10 -5.45 6.31
C GLN A 82 -8.27 -4.01 6.79
N PHE A 83 -8.67 -3.11 5.89
CA PHE A 83 -8.98 -1.73 6.24
C PHE A 83 -10.49 -1.60 6.52
N VAL A 84 -10.82 -1.03 7.69
CA VAL A 84 -12.19 -0.79 8.14
C VAL A 84 -12.36 0.70 8.40
N PRO A 85 -12.59 1.51 7.34
CA PRO A 85 -12.87 2.94 7.53
C PRO A 85 -14.25 3.15 8.16
N ASP A 86 -14.49 4.37 8.67
CA ASP A 86 -15.78 4.76 9.21
C ASP A 86 -16.88 4.66 8.11
N PRO A 87 -17.90 3.81 8.29
CA PRO A 87 -18.94 3.58 7.29
C PRO A 87 -19.90 4.76 7.11
N THR A 88 -19.84 5.76 8.00
CA THR A 88 -20.67 6.97 7.91
C THR A 88 -20.10 8.00 6.93
N ILE A 89 -18.85 7.83 6.49
CA ILE A 89 -18.24 8.70 5.49
C ILE A 89 -18.87 8.39 4.13
N PRO A 90 -19.56 9.35 3.50
CA PRO A 90 -20.17 9.13 2.19
C PRO A 90 -19.09 8.91 1.13
N THR A 91 -19.35 7.99 0.21
CA THR A 91 -18.46 7.68 -0.91
C THR A 91 -19.26 7.52 -2.19
N GLU A 92 -18.68 7.95 -3.31
CA GLU A 92 -19.23 7.83 -4.67
C GLU A 92 -18.34 6.94 -5.55
N GLU A 93 -17.49 6.09 -4.95
CA GLU A 93 -16.44 5.29 -5.65
C GLU A 93 -16.81 4.83 -7.07
#